data_AF-A0A2W2BFZ7-F1
#
_entry.id   AF-A0A2W2BFZ7-F1
#
_cell.length_a   1.000
_cell.length_b   1.000
_cell.length_c   1.000
_cell.angle_alpha   90.00
_cell.angle_beta   90.00
_cell.angle_gamma   90.00
#
_symmetry.space_group_name_H-M   'P 1'
#
loop_
_entity.id
_entity.type
_entity.pdbx_description
1 polymer ?
#
loop_
_entity_poly.entity_id
_entity_poly.type
_entity_poly.pdbx_seq_one_letter_code
_entity_poly.pdbx_strand_id
1 'polypeptide(L)'
;GWTGEMGYEIYTQGEATDCSELWDHLFNVGRPHGMVFGSISSMEMRRIEAGILDSGTDFDLSMTPYEAGLDGFIDLDKGDFIGRTALLAADKDVKRLFGLKCPGGIPGYREKIFDGHTAVGHVTAGAWSPYLKSGIGYVRFSSPANWAGRKLLVKNAEGKAFDCEILDLPFYDPEKLIPRGIDTSLP
;
A
#
# COMPACT_ATOMS: atom_id res chain seq x y z
N GLY A 1 -5.87 -2.25 -10.96
CA GLY A 1 -6.38 -1.02 -10.30
C GLY A 1 -5.90 -0.95 -8.86
N TRP A 2 -6.51 -0.09 -8.03
CA TRP A 2 -6.16 0.14 -6.61
C TRP A 2 -6.56 -1.02 -5.66
N THR A 3 -6.37 -2.25 -6.10
CA THR A 3 -6.58 -3.48 -5.32
C THR A 3 -5.46 -4.50 -5.55
N GLY A 4 -4.58 -4.28 -6.53
CA GLY A 4 -3.61 -5.31 -6.95
C GLY A 4 -4.23 -6.46 -7.74
N GLU A 5 -5.55 -6.43 -8.00
CA GLU A 5 -6.25 -7.47 -8.75
C GLU A 5 -6.33 -7.19 -10.24
N MET A 6 -6.60 -8.26 -11.00
CA MET A 6 -7.10 -8.11 -12.36
C MET A 6 -8.44 -7.37 -12.34
N GLY A 7 -8.55 -6.36 -13.18
CA GLY A 7 -9.79 -5.62 -13.34
C GLY A 7 -9.60 -4.38 -14.20
N TYR A 8 -10.69 -3.65 -14.36
CA TYR A 8 -10.76 -2.46 -15.19
C TYR A 8 -11.39 -1.31 -14.42
N GLU A 9 -10.95 -0.10 -14.72
CA GLU A 9 -11.64 1.12 -14.33
C GLU A 9 -12.53 1.55 -15.49
N ILE A 10 -13.84 1.68 -15.23
CA ILE A 10 -14.84 2.01 -16.24
C ILE A 10 -15.20 3.48 -16.11
N TYR A 11 -14.78 4.28 -17.09
CA TYR A 11 -15.10 5.70 -17.18
C TYR A 11 -16.24 5.91 -18.18
N THR A 12 -17.22 6.73 -17.80
CA THR A 12 -18.39 7.04 -18.63
C THR A 12 -18.37 8.49 -19.10
N GLN A 13 -19.29 8.85 -20.01
CA GLN A 13 -19.45 10.24 -20.49
C GLN A 13 -20.33 11.08 -19.55
N GLY A 14 -20.40 10.72 -18.27
CA GLY A 14 -21.24 11.40 -17.29
C GLY A 14 -22.72 11.31 -17.65
N GLU A 15 -23.38 12.46 -17.79
CA GLU A 15 -24.83 12.56 -18.05
C GLU A 15 -25.28 11.90 -19.37
N ALA A 16 -24.37 11.72 -20.33
CA ALA A 16 -24.69 11.03 -21.58
C ALA A 16 -24.75 9.49 -21.43
N THR A 17 -24.46 8.96 -20.25
CA THR A 17 -24.50 7.52 -19.95
C THR A 17 -25.54 7.24 -18.88
N ASP A 18 -26.43 6.28 -19.11
CA ASP A 18 -27.25 5.72 -18.04
C ASP A 18 -26.37 4.84 -17.13
N CYS A 19 -25.78 5.47 -16.10
CA CYS A 19 -24.90 4.78 -15.16
C CYS A 19 -25.64 3.73 -14.33
N SER A 20 -26.95 3.89 -14.11
CA SER A 20 -27.75 2.92 -13.36
C SER A 20 -27.96 1.65 -14.20
N GLU A 21 -28.32 1.80 -15.47
CA GLU A 21 -28.45 0.67 -16.39
C GLU A 21 -27.10 -0.06 -16.58
N LEU A 22 -26.01 0.69 -16.74
CA LEU A 22 -24.66 0.11 -16.82
C LEU A 22 -24.33 -0.73 -15.58
N TRP A 23 -24.58 -0.18 -14.40
CA TRP A 23 -24.34 -0.86 -13.14
C TRP A 23 -25.17 -2.15 -13.04
N ASP A 24 -26.47 -2.07 -13.29
CA ASP A 24 -27.38 -3.21 -13.22
C ASP A 24 -27.01 -4.28 -14.25
N HIS A 25 -26.63 -3.87 -15.46
CA HIS A 25 -26.16 -4.79 -16.49
C HIS A 25 -24.91 -5.56 -16.03
N LEU A 26 -23.88 -4.86 -15.53
CA LEU A 26 -22.66 -5.49 -15.04
C LEU A 26 -22.96 -6.45 -13.88
N PHE A 27 -23.81 -6.06 -12.93
CA PHE A 27 -24.20 -6.91 -11.82
C PHE A 27 -24.98 -8.15 -12.25
N ASN A 28 -25.90 -8.00 -13.21
CA ASN A 28 -26.70 -9.12 -13.72
C ASN A 28 -25.84 -10.14 -14.46
N VAL A 29 -24.91 -9.68 -15.31
CA VAL A 29 -23.97 -10.55 -16.03
C VAL A 29 -22.93 -11.15 -15.09
N GLY A 30 -22.48 -10.40 -14.08
CA GLY A 30 -21.45 -10.84 -13.13
C GLY A 30 -21.96 -11.78 -12.04
N ARG A 31 -23.24 -11.74 -11.68
CA ARG A 31 -23.79 -12.53 -10.57
C ARG A 31 -23.56 -14.05 -10.70
N PRO A 32 -23.74 -14.69 -11.89
CA PRO A 32 -23.37 -16.10 -12.08
C PRO A 32 -21.89 -16.41 -11.85
N HIS A 33 -21.01 -15.41 -11.93
CA HIS A 33 -19.58 -15.51 -11.66
C HIS A 33 -19.21 -15.13 -10.21
N GLY A 34 -20.19 -14.93 -9.34
CA GLY A 34 -19.96 -14.54 -7.95
C GLY A 34 -19.63 -13.07 -7.75
N MET A 35 -20.00 -12.19 -8.70
CA MET A 35 -19.82 -10.74 -8.54
C MET A 35 -20.54 -10.25 -7.27
N VAL A 36 -19.81 -9.48 -6.47
CA VAL A 36 -20.29 -8.86 -5.24
C VAL A 36 -19.96 -7.37 -5.24
N PHE A 37 -20.65 -6.63 -4.38
CA PHE A 37 -20.33 -5.23 -4.12
C PHE A 37 -19.10 -5.13 -3.21
N GLY A 38 -18.07 -4.42 -3.67
CA GLY A 38 -16.90 -4.06 -2.87
C GLY A 38 -17.03 -2.65 -2.31
N SER A 39 -16.66 -2.45 -1.04
CA SER A 39 -16.59 -1.13 -0.41
C SER A 39 -15.16 -0.60 -0.37
N ILE A 40 -15.00 0.70 -0.11
CA ILE A 40 -13.69 1.33 0.08
C ILE A 40 -12.85 0.57 1.12
N SER A 41 -13.45 0.10 2.22
CA SER A 41 -12.71 -0.65 3.26
C SER A 41 -12.13 -1.97 2.74
N SER A 42 -12.84 -2.66 1.83
CA SER A 42 -12.29 -3.86 1.19
C SER A 42 -11.14 -3.52 0.22
N MET A 43 -11.24 -2.39 -0.47
CA MET A 43 -10.19 -1.92 -1.38
C MET A 43 -8.95 -1.44 -0.62
N GLU A 44 -9.13 -0.78 0.52
CA GLU A 44 -8.04 -0.33 1.39
C GLU A 44 -7.22 -1.49 1.94
N MET A 45 -7.87 -2.58 2.35
CA MET A 45 -7.14 -3.79 2.72
C MET A 45 -6.30 -4.32 1.55
N ARG A 46 -6.90 -4.39 0.35
CA ARG A 46 -6.24 -4.95 -0.84
C ARG A 46 -5.10 -4.09 -1.37
N ARG A 47 -5.23 -2.76 -1.34
CA ARG A 47 -4.14 -1.86 -1.74
C ARG A 47 -2.96 -1.96 -0.79
N ILE A 48 -3.21 -2.16 0.52
CA ILE A 48 -2.16 -2.40 1.52
C ILE A 48 -1.44 -3.73 1.24
N GLU A 49 -2.20 -4.81 1.04
CA GLU A 49 -1.66 -6.11 0.64
C GLU A 49 -0.76 -6.00 -0.60
N ALA A 50 -1.24 -5.26 -1.62
CA ALA A 50 -0.57 -5.06 -2.89
C ALA A 50 0.58 -4.05 -2.88
N GLY A 51 0.90 -3.40 -1.75
CA GLY A 51 2.00 -2.43 -1.69
C GLY A 51 1.72 -1.13 -2.46
N ILE A 52 0.45 -0.79 -2.70
CA ILE A 52 0.05 0.45 -3.37
C ILE A 52 -0.02 1.58 -2.35
N LEU A 53 0.70 2.68 -2.63
CA LEU A 53 0.88 3.82 -1.72
C LEU A 53 -0.09 4.96 -2.06
N ASP A 54 -0.58 5.64 -1.03
CA ASP A 54 -1.42 6.83 -1.17
C ASP A 54 -0.61 8.12 -0.90
N SER A 55 -0.81 9.11 -1.78
CA SER A 55 -0.25 10.45 -1.59
C SER A 55 -1.00 11.20 -0.48
N GLY A 56 -0.25 11.87 0.40
CA GLY A 56 -0.76 12.62 1.54
C GLY A 56 -0.87 11.81 2.84
N THR A 57 -0.79 10.48 2.77
CA THR A 57 -0.79 9.59 3.94
C THR A 57 0.50 8.79 4.03
N ASP A 58 0.86 8.05 2.98
CA ASP A 58 2.02 7.16 2.95
C ASP A 58 3.28 7.93 2.57
N PHE A 59 3.19 8.73 1.51
CA PHE A 59 4.21 9.68 1.10
C PHE A 59 3.64 11.08 0.88
N ASP A 60 4.49 12.09 1.02
CA ASP A 60 4.11 13.49 0.89
C ASP A 60 5.33 14.34 0.47
N LEU A 61 5.19 15.67 0.53
CA LEU A 61 6.23 16.62 0.14
C LEU A 61 7.49 16.58 1.04
N SER A 62 7.47 15.85 2.15
CA SER A 62 8.60 15.73 3.09
C SER A 62 9.47 14.48 2.85
N MET A 63 9.25 13.76 1.75
CA MET A 63 10.12 12.68 1.32
C MET A 63 10.31 12.65 -0.19
N THR A 64 11.46 12.14 -0.61
CA THR A 64 11.74 11.86 -2.02
C THR A 64 11.08 10.54 -2.45
N PRO A 65 10.88 10.34 -3.76
CA PRO A 65 10.48 9.04 -4.30
C PRO A 65 11.40 7.88 -3.90
N TYR A 66 12.71 8.10 -3.75
CA TYR A 66 13.65 7.06 -3.30
C TYR A 66 13.38 6.63 -1.86
N GLU A 67 13.07 7.58 -0.98
CA GLU A 67 12.68 7.28 0.40
C GLU A 67 11.35 6.52 0.47
N ALA A 68 10.47 6.71 -0.52
CA ALA A 68 9.19 6.01 -0.63
C ALA A 68 9.30 4.64 -1.32
N GLY A 69 10.46 4.30 -1.89
CA GLY A 69 10.63 3.08 -2.71
C GLY A 69 9.89 3.15 -4.05
N LEU A 70 9.77 4.34 -4.64
CA LEU A 70 9.11 4.61 -5.92
C LEU A 70 10.11 4.87 -7.05
N ASP A 71 11.35 4.41 -6.90
CA ASP A 71 12.44 4.56 -7.88
C ASP A 71 12.08 3.98 -9.26
N GLY A 72 11.39 2.83 -9.29
CA GLY A 72 10.95 2.18 -10.53
C GLY A 72 9.97 3.00 -11.38
N PHE A 73 9.39 4.08 -10.84
CA PHE A 73 8.50 5.00 -11.57
C PHE A 73 9.22 6.24 -12.11
N ILE A 74 10.53 6.36 -11.88
CA ILE A 74 11.32 7.52 -12.30
C ILE A 74 12.13 7.16 -13.53
N ASP A 75 11.73 7.75 -14.66
CA ASP A 75 12.55 7.75 -15.86
C ASP A 75 13.45 9.00 -15.86
N LEU A 76 14.74 8.82 -15.56
CA LEU A 76 15.76 9.88 -15.58
C LEU A 76 16.26 10.22 -17.00
N ASP A 77 15.98 9.35 -17.96
CA ASP A 77 16.46 9.41 -19.34
C ASP A 77 15.46 10.10 -20.28
N LYS A 78 14.20 10.28 -19.88
CA LYS A 78 13.17 11.01 -20.65
C LYS A 78 13.44 12.50 -20.91
N GLY A 79 14.59 13.01 -20.48
CA GLY A 79 14.95 14.43 -20.56
C GLY A 79 14.54 15.20 -19.31
N ASP A 80 14.22 16.48 -19.47
CA ASP A 80 13.98 17.39 -18.35
C ASP A 80 12.58 17.25 -17.73
N PHE A 81 12.50 17.36 -16.41
CA PHE A 81 11.24 17.36 -15.66
C PHE A 81 11.43 18.00 -14.27
N ILE A 82 10.32 18.48 -13.67
CA ILE A 82 10.33 19.12 -12.36
C ILE A 82 10.92 18.16 -11.31
N GLY A 83 12.00 18.59 -10.64
CA GLY A 83 12.68 17.81 -9.61
C GLY A 83 13.82 16.92 -10.13
N ARG A 84 14.07 16.84 -11.45
CA ARG A 84 15.13 15.99 -12.02
C ARG A 84 16.51 16.23 -11.41
N THR A 85 16.95 17.49 -11.37
CA THR A 85 18.28 17.84 -10.81
C THR A 85 18.38 17.46 -9.33
N ALA A 86 17.29 17.60 -8.57
CA ALA A 86 17.26 17.20 -7.16
C ALA A 86 17.34 15.68 -7.00
N LEU A 87 16.64 14.91 -7.85
CA LEU A 87 16.71 13.45 -7.84
C LEU A 87 18.09 12.93 -8.28
N LEU A 88 18.75 13.57 -9.24
CA LEU A 88 20.12 13.19 -9.64
C LEU A 88 21.14 13.37 -8.51
N ALA A 89 20.91 14.34 -7.62
CA ALA A 89 21.78 14.61 -6.47
C ALA A 89 21.35 13.85 -5.20
N ALA A 90 20.16 13.23 -5.18
CA ALA A 90 19.65 12.53 -4.02
C ALA A 90 20.30 11.14 -3.89
N ASP A 91 20.49 10.72 -2.64
CA ASP A 91 20.85 9.33 -2.33
C ASP A 91 19.69 8.40 -2.70
N LYS A 92 20.00 7.22 -3.23
CA LYS A 92 19.03 6.21 -3.63
C LYS A 92 18.81 5.16 -2.55
N ASP A 93 19.78 4.93 -1.68
CA ASP A 93 19.75 3.87 -0.65
C ASP A 93 19.17 4.40 0.68
N VAL A 94 18.10 5.19 0.58
CA VAL A 94 17.48 5.92 1.70
C VAL A 94 16.02 5.55 1.93
N LYS A 95 15.61 4.34 1.52
CA LYS A 95 14.23 3.87 1.72
C LYS A 95 13.82 3.97 3.20
N ARG A 96 12.67 4.61 3.45
CA ARG A 96 12.08 4.81 4.78
C ARG A 96 10.66 4.24 4.89
N LEU A 97 10.05 3.80 3.78
CA LEU A 97 8.70 3.26 3.74
C LEU A 97 8.72 1.75 3.54
N PHE A 98 8.07 1.00 4.43
CA PHE A 98 8.02 -0.46 4.42
C PHE A 98 6.63 -0.98 4.81
N GLY A 99 6.38 -2.25 4.57
CA GLY A 99 5.25 -2.97 5.14
C GLY A 99 5.51 -3.31 6.61
N LEU A 100 4.45 -3.43 7.41
CA LEU A 100 4.49 -4.06 8.72
C LEU A 100 3.39 -5.11 8.86
N LYS A 101 3.69 -6.18 9.59
CA LYS A 101 2.74 -7.24 9.94
C LYS A 101 2.64 -7.39 11.46
N CYS A 102 1.43 -7.28 12.00
CA CYS A 102 1.09 -7.30 13.41
C CYS A 102 0.10 -8.43 13.73
N PRO A 103 0.56 -9.62 14.14
CA PRO A 103 -0.35 -10.72 14.48
C PRO A 103 -1.26 -10.41 15.68
N GLY A 104 -0.80 -9.52 16.58
CA GLY A 104 -1.51 -9.19 17.82
C GLY A 104 -2.60 -8.12 17.71
N GLY A 105 -2.72 -7.42 16.58
CA GLY A 105 -3.67 -6.32 16.43
C GLY A 105 -3.55 -5.59 15.09
N ILE A 106 -4.49 -4.69 14.79
CA ILE A 106 -4.48 -3.85 13.60
C ILE A 106 -3.66 -2.59 13.91
N PRO A 107 -2.60 -2.27 13.15
CA PRO A 107 -1.86 -1.03 13.35
C PRO A 107 -2.72 0.17 12.94
N GLY A 108 -2.84 1.17 13.82
CA GLY A 108 -3.63 2.37 13.60
C GLY A 108 -2.84 3.51 12.98
N TYR A 109 -3.50 4.40 12.26
CA TYR A 109 -2.87 5.59 11.65
C TYR A 109 -2.13 6.43 12.71
N ARG A 110 -0.89 6.83 12.40
CA ARG A 110 0.04 7.60 13.26
C ARG A 110 0.47 6.93 14.55
N GLU A 111 0.14 5.66 14.76
CA GLU A 111 0.72 4.89 15.85
C GLU A 111 2.24 4.81 15.71
N LYS A 112 2.95 4.88 16.83
CA LYS A 112 4.41 4.97 16.84
C LYS A 112 5.03 3.58 16.77
N ILE A 113 6.10 3.47 15.99
CA ILE A 113 6.96 2.30 15.93
C ILE A 113 8.16 2.51 16.84
N PHE A 114 8.46 1.51 17.68
CA PHE A 114 9.55 1.53 18.64
C PHE A 114 10.58 0.45 18.37
N ASP A 115 11.86 0.85 18.41
CA ASP A 115 13.02 -0.03 18.55
C ASP A 115 13.53 0.11 20.00
N GLY A 116 13.21 -0.88 20.83
CA GLY A 116 13.35 -0.79 22.29
C GLY A 116 12.53 0.36 22.88
N HIS A 117 13.21 1.38 23.42
CA HIS A 117 12.59 2.57 24.02
C HIS A 117 12.51 3.77 23.08
N THR A 118 13.10 3.67 21.89
CA THR A 118 13.22 4.78 20.94
C THR A 118 12.10 4.71 19.91
N ALA A 119 11.37 5.80 19.71
CA ALA A 119 10.42 5.91 18.60
C ALA A 119 11.19 6.15 17.30
N VAL A 120 11.03 5.24 16.33
CA VAL A 120 11.79 5.22 15.07
C VAL A 120 10.95 5.52 13.84
N GLY A 121 9.63 5.55 13.97
CA GLY A 121 8.71 5.80 12.86
C GLY A 121 7.26 5.81 13.29
N HIS A 122 6.37 5.82 12.32
CA HIS A 122 4.93 5.74 12.56
C HIS A 122 4.22 4.99 11.44
N VAL A 123 3.04 4.46 11.78
CA VAL A 123 2.13 3.80 10.85
C VAL A 123 1.45 4.84 9.96
N THR A 124 1.40 4.60 8.64
CA THR A 124 0.74 5.48 7.67
C THR A 124 -0.59 4.91 7.13
N ALA A 125 -0.74 3.59 7.18
CA ALA A 125 -1.95 2.87 6.81
C ALA A 125 -2.03 1.56 7.60
N GLY A 126 -3.24 1.04 7.84
CA GLY A 126 -3.39 -0.26 8.48
C GLY A 126 -4.77 -0.88 8.32
N ALA A 127 -4.80 -2.20 8.21
CA ALA A 127 -6.02 -3.00 8.06
C ALA A 127 -5.81 -4.42 8.62
N TRP A 128 -6.89 -5.15 8.84
CA TRP A 128 -6.83 -6.60 9.03
C TRP A 128 -6.83 -7.29 7.67
N SER A 129 -5.88 -8.21 7.44
CA SER A 129 -5.88 -9.08 6.26
C SER A 129 -6.40 -10.47 6.61
N PRO A 130 -7.55 -10.90 6.05
CA PRO A 130 -8.05 -12.27 6.16
C PRO A 130 -7.11 -13.28 5.51
N TYR A 131 -6.42 -12.89 4.43
CA TYR A 131 -5.49 -13.76 3.70
C TYR A 131 -4.23 -14.06 4.53
N LEU A 132 -3.58 -13.00 5.02
CA LEU A 132 -2.35 -13.09 5.82
C LEU A 132 -2.62 -13.42 7.30
N LYS A 133 -3.91 -13.43 7.70
CA LYS A 133 -4.41 -13.68 9.06
C LYS A 133 -3.71 -12.83 10.10
N SER A 134 -3.54 -11.54 9.80
CA SER A 134 -2.77 -10.60 10.61
C SER A 134 -3.23 -9.18 10.36
N GLY A 135 -3.01 -8.30 11.34
CA GLY A 135 -2.95 -6.87 11.06
C GLY A 135 -1.78 -6.61 10.11
N ILE A 136 -1.99 -5.76 9.12
CA ILE A 136 -0.97 -5.31 8.18
C ILE A 136 -1.08 -3.80 8.02
N GLY A 137 -0.03 -3.19 7.49
CA GLY A 137 -0.01 -1.77 7.24
C GLY A 137 1.29 -1.31 6.62
N TYR A 138 1.46 0.00 6.57
CA TYR A 138 2.71 0.62 6.19
C TYR A 138 3.30 1.42 7.32
N VAL A 139 4.63 1.45 7.37
CA VAL A 139 5.42 2.27 8.28
C VAL A 139 6.26 3.24 7.48
N ARG A 140 6.32 4.47 7.98
CA ARG A 140 7.31 5.47 7.58
C ARG A 140 8.28 5.71 8.73
N PHE A 141 9.54 5.36 8.52
CA PHE A 141 10.63 5.59 9.47
C PHE A 141 11.13 7.03 9.42
N SER A 142 11.63 7.52 10.55
CA SER A 142 12.20 8.86 10.67
C SER A 142 13.49 8.99 9.88
N SER A 143 14.28 7.92 9.79
CA SER A 143 15.57 7.86 9.10
C SER A 143 15.73 6.54 8.31
N PRO A 144 16.54 6.53 7.23
CA PRO A 144 16.87 5.30 6.53
C PRO A 144 17.72 4.37 7.42
N ALA A 145 17.48 3.06 7.30
CA ALA A 145 18.28 2.00 7.92
C ALA A 145 17.89 0.65 7.30
N ASN A 146 18.59 -0.42 7.73
CA ASN A 146 18.22 -1.80 7.40
C ASN A 146 17.00 -2.24 8.23
N TRP A 147 15.81 -1.83 7.81
CA TRP A 147 14.55 -2.06 8.52
C TRP A 147 13.90 -3.40 8.20
N ALA A 148 13.95 -3.86 6.95
CA ALA A 148 13.35 -5.13 6.53
C ALA A 148 13.86 -6.32 7.37
N GLY A 149 12.96 -7.22 7.76
CA GLY A 149 13.22 -8.37 8.62
C GLY A 149 13.34 -8.06 10.12
N ARG A 150 13.30 -6.78 10.53
CA ARG A 150 13.33 -6.44 11.97
C ARG A 150 11.99 -6.72 12.63
N LYS A 151 12.06 -7.06 13.92
CA LYS A 151 10.91 -7.12 14.83
C LYS A 151 10.91 -5.88 15.73
N LEU A 152 9.83 -5.12 15.68
CA LEU A 152 9.67 -3.86 16.40
C LEU A 152 8.34 -3.87 17.17
N LEU A 153 8.07 -2.78 17.89
CA LEU A 153 6.81 -2.62 18.63
C LEU A 153 5.97 -1.49 18.04
N VAL A 154 4.71 -1.77 17.73
CA VAL A 154 3.68 -0.74 17.50
C VAL A 154 3.07 -0.40 18.86
N LYS A 155 2.94 0.88 19.18
CA LYS A 155 2.18 1.33 20.35
C LYS A 155 1.01 2.21 19.94
N ASN A 156 -0.19 1.81 20.36
CA ASN A 156 -1.39 2.58 20.15
C ASN A 156 -1.55 3.74 21.14
N ALA A 157 -2.55 4.59 20.92
CA ALA A 157 -2.81 5.75 21.76
C ALA A 157 -3.19 5.38 23.21
N GLU A 158 -3.75 4.19 23.44
CA GLU A 158 -4.08 3.67 24.77
C GLU A 158 -2.88 3.01 25.49
N GLY A 159 -1.70 2.98 24.87
CA GLY A 159 -0.48 2.41 25.45
C GLY A 159 -0.35 0.89 25.31
N LYS A 160 -1.27 0.24 24.59
CA LYS A 160 -1.14 -1.17 24.22
C LYS A 160 -0.04 -1.33 23.17
N ALA A 161 0.82 -2.30 23.38
CA ALA A 161 1.92 -2.62 22.47
C ALA A 161 1.66 -3.95 21.76
N PHE A 162 2.06 -4.02 20.49
CA PHE A 162 2.03 -5.23 19.69
C PHE A 162 3.37 -5.42 18.98
N ASP A 163 3.84 -6.66 18.90
CA ASP A 163 4.97 -6.99 18.04
C ASP A 163 4.59 -6.80 16.57
N CYS A 164 5.49 -6.19 15.81
CA CYS A 164 5.39 -6.11 14.37
C CYS A 164 6.66 -6.59 13.69
N GLU A 165 6.50 -7.26 12.55
CA GLU A 165 7.58 -7.61 11.63
C GLU A 165 7.59 -6.62 10.47
N ILE A 166 8.75 -6.08 10.15
CA ILE A 166 8.93 -5.15 9.04
C ILE A 166 9.29 -5.92 7.77
N LEU A 167 8.57 -5.65 6.69
CA LEU A 167 8.65 -6.42 5.44
C LEU A 167 8.84 -5.48 4.26
N ASP A 168 9.45 -5.99 3.19
CA ASP A 168 9.35 -5.33 1.89
C ASP A 168 7.92 -5.47 1.33
N LEU A 169 7.56 -4.53 0.46
CA LEU A 169 6.29 -4.51 -0.23
C LEU A 169 6.48 -5.02 -1.67
N PRO A 170 5.45 -5.63 -2.27
CA PRO A 170 4.14 -5.97 -1.68
C PRO A 170 4.22 -7.15 -0.69
N PHE A 171 3.15 -7.41 0.09
CA PHE A 171 3.14 -8.53 1.04
C PHE A 171 3.12 -9.91 0.35
N TYR A 172 2.64 -9.96 -0.89
CA TYR A 172 2.69 -11.10 -1.80
C TYR A 172 2.66 -10.59 -3.23
N ASP A 173 2.90 -11.49 -4.19
CA ASP A 173 2.95 -11.17 -5.62
C ASP A 173 3.93 -10.02 -5.97
N PRO A 174 5.24 -10.15 -5.64
CA PRO A 174 6.24 -9.12 -5.96
C PRO A 174 6.40 -8.89 -7.46
N GLU A 175 6.13 -9.90 -8.29
CA GLU A 175 6.24 -9.84 -9.75
C GLU A 175 4.97 -9.32 -10.45
N LYS A 176 3.91 -9.02 -9.68
CA LYS A 176 2.62 -8.53 -10.18
C LYS A 176 2.00 -9.46 -11.22
N LEU A 177 2.03 -10.76 -10.95
CA LEU A 177 1.46 -11.81 -11.79
C LEU A 177 -0.07 -11.86 -11.72
N ILE A 178 -0.67 -11.57 -10.54
CA ILE A 178 -2.12 -11.56 -10.33
C ILE A 178 -2.81 -10.47 -11.18
N PRO A 179 -2.41 -9.18 -11.12
CA PRO A 179 -3.07 -8.15 -11.92
C PRO A 179 -2.86 -8.33 -13.43
N ARG A 180 -1.88 -9.15 -13.82
CA ARG A 180 -1.61 -9.52 -15.22
C ARG A 180 -2.36 -10.76 -15.69
N GLY A 181 -3.06 -11.47 -14.80
CA GLY A 181 -3.75 -12.72 -15.12
C GLY A 181 -2.85 -13.92 -15.37
N ILE A 182 -1.59 -13.82 -14.95
CA ILE A 182 -0.62 -14.92 -15.09
C ILE A 182 -0.80 -15.91 -13.94
N ASP A 183 -1.02 -15.40 -12.73
CA ASP A 183 -1.35 -16.21 -11.55
C ASP A 183 -2.80 -15.96 -11.14
N THR A 184 -3.58 -17.04 -11.02
CA THR A 184 -4.97 -17.02 -10.57
C THR A 184 -5.18 -17.92 -9.33
N SER A 185 -4.09 -18.36 -8.70
CA SER A 185 -4.09 -19.32 -7.58
C SER A 185 -4.08 -18.65 -6.21
N LEU A 186 -3.65 -17.39 -6.15
CA LEU A 186 -3.59 -16.56 -4.96
C LEU A 186 -4.78 -15.57 -4.97
N PRO A 187 -5.35 -15.21 -3.81
CA PRO A 187 -6.35 -14.16 -3.73
C PRO A 187 -5.69 -12.81 -3.92
#